data_AF-A0A139HS41-F1
#
_entry.id   AF-A0A139HS41-F1
#
_cell.length_a   1.000
_cell.length_b   1.000
_cell.length_c   1.000
_cell.angle_alpha   90.00
_cell.angle_beta   90.00
_cell.angle_gamma   90.00
#
_symmetry.space_group_name_H-M   'P 1'
#
loop_
_entity.id
_entity.type
_entity.pdbx_description
1 polymer ?
#
loop_
_entity_poly.entity_id
_entity_poly.type
_entity_poly.pdbx_seq_one_letter_code
_entity_poly.pdbx_strand_id
1 'polypeptide(L)'
;MSFLSPSTRPSLFSADAANFVCKTCRRNAASYRRTRKLLRVKQDPSFAPATTETKDHIIFNPPPSAPNVYHTPSKFLPQSDPRRKLYEEALSASKSGAREPTEKTSILARIAAQRQAMQVNAKTLKPVRPIYEKQYHLTQVEIDEIRRLRTEDPLYWSRVRLAEKFKCSQFFVSLCVTAPERAKQAEAKIDAIKEKWGRKKSEAREARSERKKLWGRDA
;
A
#
# COMPACT_ATOMS: atom_id res chain seq x y z
N MET A 1 46.01 -63.98 45.85
CA MET A 1 45.26 -63.23 46.88
C MET A 1 45.33 -61.75 46.49
N SER A 2 44.28 -60.99 46.24
CA SER A 2 42.83 -61.20 46.45
C SER A 2 42.03 -60.24 45.56
N PHE A 3 41.02 -60.83 44.92
CA PHE A 3 39.71 -60.35 44.44
C PHE A 3 39.42 -58.85 44.23
N LEU A 4 38.95 -58.58 43.01
CA LEU A 4 38.11 -57.43 42.61
C LEU A 4 36.88 -57.29 43.52
N SER A 5 36.57 -56.08 43.98
CA SER A 5 35.32 -55.75 44.68
C SER A 5 34.29 -55.13 43.71
N PRO A 6 32.99 -55.49 43.80
CA PRO A 6 31.98 -55.09 42.83
C PRO A 6 31.32 -53.74 43.15
N SER A 7 31.01 -52.99 42.08
CA SER A 7 29.79 -52.19 41.87
C SER A 7 29.14 -51.52 43.10
N THR A 8 29.35 -50.20 43.24
CA THR A 8 28.37 -49.31 43.87
C THR A 8 27.47 -48.70 42.80
N ARG A 9 26.30 -49.31 42.60
CA ARG A 9 25.17 -48.66 41.93
C ARG A 9 24.79 -47.42 42.74
N PRO A 10 24.62 -46.23 42.15
CA PRO A 10 23.97 -45.14 42.86
C PRO A 10 22.54 -45.58 43.19
N SER A 11 22.19 -45.46 44.47
CA SER A 11 20.90 -45.83 45.03
C SER A 11 19.75 -45.10 44.34
N LEU A 12 18.67 -45.83 44.03
CA LEU A 12 17.43 -45.29 43.45
C LEU A 12 16.54 -44.57 44.48
N PHE A 13 17.05 -44.28 45.67
CA PHE A 13 16.29 -43.61 46.72
C PHE A 13 17.13 -42.51 47.34
N SER A 14 17.28 -41.41 46.60
CA SER A 14 17.56 -40.12 47.23
C SER A 14 16.24 -39.65 47.86
N ALA A 15 16.19 -39.70 49.20
CA ALA A 15 15.05 -39.29 50.02
C ALA A 15 14.99 -37.76 50.21
N ASP A 16 15.45 -36.99 49.22
CA ASP A 16 15.41 -35.55 49.23
C ASP A 16 14.41 -35.08 48.17
N ALA A 17 13.14 -34.96 48.59
CA ALA A 17 12.02 -34.57 47.72
C ALA A 17 12.25 -33.21 47.03
N ALA A 18 13.17 -32.38 47.55
CA ALA A 18 13.55 -31.10 46.99
C ALA A 18 14.41 -31.20 45.70
N ASN A 19 15.07 -32.33 45.45
CA ASN A 19 16.06 -32.45 44.37
C ASN A 19 15.68 -33.42 43.23
N PHE A 20 14.51 -34.07 43.30
CA PHE A 20 13.99 -34.85 42.17
C PHE A 20 13.33 -33.94 41.12
N VAL A 21 14.14 -33.19 40.38
CA VAL A 21 13.68 -32.49 39.18
C VAL A 21 13.51 -33.54 38.08
N CYS A 22 12.32 -34.13 38.00
CA CYS A 22 11.89 -35.00 36.90
C CYS A 22 12.30 -34.38 35.55
N LYS A 23 13.38 -34.88 34.94
CA LYS A 23 13.93 -34.33 33.68
C LYS A 23 12.96 -34.52 32.50
N THR A 24 12.05 -35.49 32.59
CA THR A 24 10.90 -35.69 31.68
C THR A 24 9.74 -34.73 31.95
N CYS A 25 9.69 -34.11 33.13
CA CYS A 25 8.73 -33.06 33.51
C CYS A 25 9.29 -31.66 33.22
N ARG A 26 10.42 -31.54 32.51
CA ARG A 26 10.84 -30.27 31.94
C ARG A 26 9.74 -29.80 30.99
N ARG A 27 9.22 -28.60 31.27
CA ARG A 27 8.15 -28.01 30.49
C ARG A 27 8.73 -27.51 29.17
N ASN A 28 8.81 -28.39 28.18
CA ASN A 28 9.33 -28.03 26.85
C ASN A 28 8.31 -27.15 26.11
N ALA A 29 8.74 -26.04 25.50
CA ALA A 29 7.86 -25.18 24.69
C ALA A 29 7.31 -25.89 23.43
N ALA A 30 7.82 -27.08 23.11
CA ALA A 30 7.58 -27.83 21.88
C ALA A 30 6.16 -28.43 21.71
N SER A 31 5.28 -28.35 22.70
CA SER A 31 3.91 -28.88 22.52
C SER A 31 3.04 -27.92 21.70
N TYR A 32 2.36 -28.43 20.68
CA TYR A 32 1.40 -27.70 19.83
C TYR A 32 0.40 -26.85 20.63
N ARG A 33 -0.11 -27.35 21.77
CA ARG A 33 -1.05 -26.62 22.62
C ARG A 33 -0.46 -25.32 23.19
N ARG A 34 0.83 -25.32 23.55
CA ARG A 34 1.50 -24.15 24.11
C ARG A 34 1.79 -23.12 23.03
N THR A 35 2.27 -23.54 21.86
CA THR A 35 2.50 -22.65 20.73
C THR A 35 1.18 -22.02 20.26
N ARG A 36 0.10 -22.79 20.14
CA ARG A 36 -1.24 -22.27 19.81
C ARG A 36 -1.77 -21.27 20.84
N LYS A 37 -1.53 -21.51 22.14
CA LYS A 37 -1.92 -20.58 23.20
C LYS A 37 -1.11 -19.29 23.15
N LEU A 38 0.20 -19.38 22.90
CA LEU A 38 1.09 -18.22 22.81
C LEU A 38 0.79 -17.36 21.58
N LEU A 39 0.46 -17.98 20.44
CA LEU A 39 0.13 -17.28 19.18
C LEU A 39 -1.37 -16.94 19.06
N ARG A 40 -2.16 -17.04 20.13
CA ARG A 40 -3.61 -16.79 20.08
C ARG A 40 -3.88 -15.29 19.93
N VAL A 41 -4.42 -14.89 18.78
CA VAL A 41 -4.98 -13.56 18.54
C VAL A 41 -6.43 -13.53 19.05
N LYS A 42 -6.82 -12.46 19.75
CA LYS A 42 -8.21 -12.24 20.18
C LYS A 42 -9.05 -11.75 19.01
N GLN A 43 -10.33 -12.13 18.99
CA GLN A 43 -11.28 -11.58 18.02
C GLN A 43 -11.53 -10.08 18.26
N ASP A 44 -12.03 -9.39 17.24
CA ASP A 44 -12.42 -8.00 17.35
C ASP A 44 -13.56 -7.82 18.38
N PRO A 45 -13.59 -6.73 19.17
CA PRO A 45 -14.62 -6.49 20.19
C PRO A 45 -16.06 -6.52 19.65
N SER A 46 -16.27 -6.19 18.38
CA SER A 46 -17.60 -6.27 17.73
C SER A 46 -18.18 -7.69 17.68
N PHE A 47 -17.34 -8.73 17.79
CA PHE A 47 -17.77 -10.13 17.84
C PHE A 47 -17.75 -10.71 19.27
N ALA A 48 -17.46 -9.89 20.29
CA ALA A 48 -17.63 -10.31 21.67
C ALA A 48 -19.13 -10.54 21.95
N PRO A 49 -19.50 -11.53 22.77
CA PRO A 49 -20.90 -11.79 23.10
C PRO A 49 -21.55 -10.51 23.66
N ALA A 50 -22.65 -10.09 23.05
CA ALA A 50 -23.35 -8.88 23.44
C ALA A 50 -24.02 -9.08 24.81
N THR A 51 -23.67 -8.24 25.79
CA THR A 51 -24.29 -8.28 27.13
C THR A 51 -25.63 -7.54 27.15
N THR A 52 -25.85 -6.62 26.21
CA THR A 52 -26.96 -5.65 26.24
C THR A 52 -28.14 -6.02 25.35
N GLU A 53 -27.94 -6.88 24.36
CA GLU A 53 -28.93 -7.16 23.33
C GLU A 53 -29.66 -8.47 23.61
N THR A 54 -30.99 -8.41 23.65
CA THR A 54 -31.84 -9.55 24.02
C THR A 54 -32.33 -10.38 22.82
N LYS A 55 -32.12 -9.87 21.60
CA LYS A 55 -32.57 -10.48 20.34
C LYS A 55 -31.47 -10.44 19.29
N ASP A 56 -31.62 -11.29 18.28
CA ASP A 56 -30.73 -11.31 17.12
C ASP A 56 -30.87 -10.00 16.31
N HIS A 57 -29.74 -9.45 15.89
CA HIS A 57 -29.63 -8.19 15.16
C HIS A 57 -28.43 -8.21 14.20
N ILE A 58 -28.41 -7.29 13.24
CA ILE A 58 -27.33 -7.15 12.25
C ILE A 58 -26.43 -5.98 12.67
N ILE A 59 -25.14 -6.24 12.85
CA ILE A 59 -24.13 -5.22 13.18
C ILE A 59 -23.43 -4.77 11.90
N PHE A 60 -23.31 -3.45 11.70
CA PHE A 60 -22.46 -2.88 10.66
C PHE A 60 -21.02 -2.75 11.15
N ASN A 61 -20.13 -3.62 10.65
CA ASN A 61 -18.73 -3.66 11.05
C ASN A 61 -17.79 -3.49 9.84
N PRO A 62 -17.54 -2.25 9.38
CA PRO A 62 -16.65 -2.01 8.25
C PRO A 62 -15.21 -2.40 8.65
N PRO A 63 -14.57 -3.36 7.96
CA PRO A 63 -13.25 -3.85 8.34
C PRO A 63 -12.17 -2.79 8.09
N PRO A 64 -11.11 -2.72 8.92
CA PRO A 64 -9.97 -1.82 8.72
C PRO A 64 -8.98 -2.37 7.69
N SER A 65 -9.47 -2.81 6.54
CA SER A 65 -8.68 -3.40 5.45
C SER A 65 -8.94 -2.67 4.14
N ALA A 66 -8.02 -2.78 3.18
CA ALA A 66 -8.26 -2.27 1.84
C ALA A 66 -9.45 -3.00 1.17
N PRO A 67 -10.30 -2.29 0.42
CA PRO A 67 -11.40 -2.91 -0.31
C PRO A 67 -10.87 -3.79 -1.45
N ASN A 68 -11.59 -4.87 -1.73
CA ASN A 68 -11.41 -5.70 -2.92
C ASN A 68 -11.95 -5.00 -4.18
N VAL A 69 -11.47 -5.41 -5.37
CA VAL A 69 -11.89 -4.93 -6.70
C VAL A 69 -13.40 -5.07 -6.93
N TYR A 70 -14.03 -6.09 -6.36
CA TYR A 70 -15.47 -6.31 -6.47
C TYR A 70 -16.33 -5.31 -5.67
N HIS A 71 -15.73 -4.54 -4.76
CA HIS A 71 -16.40 -3.41 -4.12
C HIS A 71 -16.37 -2.19 -5.06
N THR A 72 -17.18 -2.27 -6.11
CA THR A 72 -17.24 -1.27 -7.17
C THR A 72 -17.81 0.06 -6.64
N PRO A 73 -17.08 1.18 -6.74
CA PRO A 73 -17.61 2.48 -6.34
C PRO A 73 -18.78 2.90 -7.23
N SER A 74 -19.70 3.70 -6.70
CA SER A 74 -20.94 4.13 -7.39
C SER A 74 -20.70 4.83 -8.74
N LYS A 75 -19.52 5.45 -8.92
CA LYS A 75 -19.10 6.07 -10.18
C LYS A 75 -18.95 5.07 -11.33
N PHE A 76 -18.60 3.82 -11.03
CA PHE A 76 -18.43 2.74 -12.02
C PHE A 76 -19.69 1.88 -12.19
N LEU A 77 -20.71 2.07 -11.35
CA LEU A 77 -21.99 1.41 -11.52
C LEU A 77 -22.80 2.05 -12.66
N PRO A 78 -23.49 1.25 -13.49
CA PRO A 78 -24.50 1.75 -14.43
C PRO A 78 -25.57 2.57 -13.71
N GLN A 79 -26.19 3.52 -14.42
CA GLN A 79 -27.23 4.38 -13.84
C GLN A 79 -28.48 3.60 -13.39
N SER A 80 -28.79 2.47 -14.05
CA SER A 80 -29.92 1.61 -13.73
C SER A 80 -29.69 0.69 -12.52
N ASP A 81 -28.46 0.57 -12.00
CA ASP A 81 -28.14 -0.35 -10.92
C ASP A 81 -28.76 0.15 -9.59
N PRO A 82 -29.64 -0.64 -8.94
CA PRO A 82 -30.33 -0.23 -7.71
C PRO A 82 -29.36 -0.01 -6.53
N ARG A 83 -28.16 -0.61 -6.57
CA ARG A 83 -27.15 -0.43 -5.50
C ARG A 83 -26.70 1.02 -5.36
N ARG A 84 -26.84 1.85 -6.40
CA ARG A 84 -26.55 3.29 -6.30
C ARG A 84 -27.44 3.97 -5.25
N LYS A 85 -28.74 3.68 -5.26
CA LYS A 85 -29.69 4.24 -4.28
C LYS A 85 -29.36 3.79 -2.86
N LEU A 86 -29.06 2.49 -2.68
CA LEU A 86 -28.65 1.95 -1.38
C LEU A 86 -27.38 2.62 -0.84
N TYR A 87 -26.40 2.91 -1.70
CA TYR A 87 -25.20 3.66 -1.27
C TYR A 87 -25.53 5.09 -0.86
N GLU A 88 -26.38 5.80 -1.59
CA GLU A 88 -26.83 7.15 -1.25
C GLU A 88 -27.60 7.18 0.07
N GLU A 89 -28.51 6.22 0.26
CA GLU A 89 -29.24 6.02 1.52
C GLU A 89 -28.29 5.74 2.69
N ALA A 90 -27.31 4.85 2.53
CA ALA A 90 -26.32 4.57 3.58
C ALA A 90 -25.44 5.80 3.92
N LEU A 91 -25.04 6.57 2.90
CA LEU A 91 -24.34 7.85 3.06
C LEU A 91 -25.19 8.91 3.76
N SER A 92 -26.51 8.90 3.53
CA SER A 92 -27.43 9.80 4.24
C SER A 92 -27.64 9.37 5.70
N ALA A 93 -27.83 8.06 5.94
CA ALA A 93 -28.05 7.47 7.26
C ALA A 93 -26.85 7.65 8.20
N SER A 94 -25.63 7.51 7.67
CA SER A 94 -24.39 7.77 8.40
C SER A 94 -24.21 9.24 8.80
N LYS A 95 -24.73 10.18 8.01
CA LYS A 95 -24.73 11.61 8.35
C LYS A 95 -25.78 11.95 9.41
N SER A 96 -26.96 11.34 9.35
CA SER A 96 -28.02 11.56 10.35
C SER A 96 -27.82 10.79 11.66
N GLY A 97 -27.05 9.69 11.63
CA GLY A 97 -26.69 8.89 12.80
C GLY A 97 -25.60 9.51 13.68
N ALA A 98 -24.99 10.62 13.26
CA ALA A 98 -24.19 11.50 14.11
C ALA A 98 -25.12 12.25 15.08
N ARG A 99 -25.69 11.53 16.05
CA ARG A 99 -26.26 12.15 17.25
C ARG A 99 -25.11 12.89 17.93
N GLU A 100 -25.23 14.20 18.08
CA GLU A 100 -24.37 15.01 18.96
C GLU A 100 -24.12 14.23 20.27
N PRO A 101 -22.87 14.02 20.67
CA PRO A 101 -22.57 13.19 21.83
C PRO A 101 -23.11 13.87 23.09
N THR A 102 -24.28 13.43 23.57
CA THR A 102 -24.67 13.64 24.96
C THR A 102 -23.57 13.04 25.85
N GLU A 103 -23.11 13.80 26.84
CA GLU A 103 -21.74 13.79 27.40
C GLU A 103 -21.21 12.46 28.00
N LYS A 104 -21.98 11.37 27.99
CA LYS A 104 -21.61 10.07 28.56
C LYS A 104 -21.32 9.01 27.47
N THR A 105 -20.48 9.34 26.49
CA THR A 105 -19.99 8.34 25.52
C THR A 105 -18.73 7.67 26.05
N SER A 106 -18.68 6.34 26.00
CA SER A 106 -17.50 5.56 26.40
C SER A 106 -16.26 5.99 25.60
N ILE A 107 -15.06 5.81 26.16
CA ILE A 107 -13.79 6.16 25.49
C ILE A 107 -13.70 5.53 24.08
N LEU A 108 -14.23 4.31 23.93
CA LEU A 108 -14.29 3.60 22.65
C LEU A 108 -15.25 4.27 21.65
N ALA A 109 -16.42 4.72 22.09
CA ALA A 109 -17.36 5.46 21.25
C ALA A 109 -16.77 6.79 20.77
N ARG A 110 -16.01 7.49 21.62
CA ARG A 110 -15.27 8.70 21.23
C ARG A 110 -14.20 8.42 20.19
N ILE A 111 -13.43 7.34 20.33
CA ILE A 111 -12.41 6.94 19.35
C ILE A 111 -13.06 6.52 18.02
N ALA A 112 -14.20 5.83 18.04
CA ALA A 112 -14.93 5.43 16.83
C ALA A 112 -15.49 6.65 16.09
N ALA A 113 -16.11 7.59 16.80
CA ALA A 113 -16.58 8.86 16.24
C ALA A 113 -15.42 9.69 15.68
N GLN A 114 -14.28 9.74 16.38
CA GLN A 114 -13.07 10.40 15.90
C GLN A 114 -12.56 9.75 14.60
N ARG A 115 -12.53 8.41 14.50
CA ARG A 115 -12.13 7.70 13.27
C ARG A 115 -13.08 7.95 12.11
N GLN A 116 -14.39 8.02 12.36
CA GLN A 116 -15.38 8.35 11.33
C GLN A 116 -15.25 9.81 10.87
N ALA A 117 -15.04 10.74 11.81
CA ALA A 117 -14.76 12.15 11.50
C ALA A 117 -13.41 12.35 10.78
N MET A 118 -12.46 11.42 10.94
CA MET A 118 -11.17 11.40 10.24
C MET A 118 -11.25 10.86 8.81
N GLN A 119 -12.44 10.52 8.27
CA GLN A 119 -12.57 10.23 6.84
C GLN A 119 -12.15 11.46 6.03
N VAL A 120 -11.00 11.33 5.38
CA VAL A 120 -10.39 12.40 4.60
C VAL A 120 -11.27 12.74 3.40
N ASN A 121 -11.81 13.95 3.40
CA ASN A 121 -12.49 14.49 2.23
C ASN A 121 -11.47 14.60 1.08
N ALA A 122 -11.76 14.04 -0.09
CA ALA A 122 -10.86 14.10 -1.24
C ALA A 122 -10.41 15.54 -1.59
N LYS A 123 -11.25 16.55 -1.29
CA LYS A 123 -10.94 17.97 -1.50
C LYS A 123 -9.87 18.52 -0.55
N THR A 124 -9.64 17.90 0.61
CA THR A 124 -8.61 18.32 1.58
C THR A 124 -7.27 17.63 1.36
N LEU A 125 -7.23 16.59 0.50
CA LEU A 125 -6.00 15.90 0.15
C LEU A 125 -5.15 16.76 -0.78
N LYS A 126 -3.85 16.90 -0.46
CA LYS A 126 -2.90 17.58 -1.34
C LYS A 126 -2.65 16.71 -2.59
N PRO A 127 -2.74 17.26 -3.81
CA PRO A 127 -2.50 16.48 -5.00
C PRO A 127 -1.01 16.15 -5.12
N VAL A 128 -0.68 14.92 -5.53
CA VAL A 128 0.71 14.45 -5.71
C VAL A 128 1.44 15.24 -6.79
N ARG A 129 0.71 15.70 -7.80
CA ARG A 129 1.19 16.57 -8.88
C ARG A 129 0.35 17.85 -8.88
N PRO A 130 0.93 19.02 -9.20
CA PRO A 130 0.14 20.24 -9.35
C PRO A 130 -0.93 20.03 -10.43
N ILE A 131 -2.12 20.58 -10.19
CA ILE A 131 -3.22 20.56 -11.16
C ILE A 131 -2.84 21.55 -12.26
N TYR A 132 -2.76 21.06 -13.50
CA TYR A 132 -2.42 21.86 -14.67
C TYR A 132 -3.61 21.88 -15.63
N GLU A 133 -3.97 23.07 -16.12
CA GLU A 133 -5.01 23.26 -17.13
C GLU A 133 -4.43 23.07 -18.53
N LYS A 134 -5.08 22.23 -19.34
CA LYS A 134 -4.62 21.95 -20.70
C LYS A 134 -4.94 23.14 -21.61
N GLN A 135 -3.92 23.70 -22.25
CA GLN A 135 -4.06 24.79 -23.21
C GLN A 135 -3.99 24.27 -24.65
N TYR A 136 -4.91 24.73 -25.50
CA TYR A 136 -5.06 24.35 -26.91
C TYR A 136 -5.01 25.58 -27.82
N HIS A 137 -4.02 26.44 -27.64
CA HIS A 137 -3.90 27.73 -28.33
C HIS A 137 -3.11 27.66 -29.65
N LEU A 138 -2.45 26.55 -29.95
CA LEU A 138 -1.60 26.43 -31.14
C LEU A 138 -2.41 26.18 -32.41
N THR A 139 -2.08 26.94 -33.45
CA THR A 139 -2.64 26.80 -34.79
C THR A 139 -1.82 25.84 -35.66
N GLN A 140 -2.40 25.39 -36.78
CA GLN A 140 -1.69 24.47 -37.69
C GLN A 140 -0.40 25.08 -38.26
N VAL A 141 -0.41 26.39 -38.54
CA VAL A 141 0.75 27.13 -39.05
C VAL A 141 1.91 27.11 -38.05
N GLU A 142 1.62 27.30 -36.77
CA GLU A 142 2.63 27.24 -35.71
C GLU A 142 3.16 25.82 -35.52
N ILE A 143 2.32 24.80 -35.68
CA ILE A 143 2.75 23.40 -35.64
C ILE A 143 3.71 23.11 -36.79
N ASP A 144 3.41 23.58 -38.01
CA ASP A 144 4.28 23.41 -39.18
C ASP A 144 5.62 24.12 -38.99
N GLU A 145 5.62 25.31 -38.38
CA GLU A 145 6.84 26.02 -38.00
C GLU A 145 7.65 25.26 -36.94
N ILE A 146 7.01 24.66 -35.93
CA ILE A 146 7.68 23.75 -34.99
C ILE A 146 8.36 22.60 -35.75
N ARG A 147 7.68 22.04 -36.76
CA ARG A 147 8.24 20.92 -37.54
C ARG A 147 9.46 21.35 -38.33
N ARG A 148 9.35 22.51 -38.98
CA ARG A 148 10.40 23.11 -39.79
C ARG A 148 11.65 23.38 -38.96
N LEU A 149 11.53 24.18 -37.89
CA LEU A 149 12.66 24.58 -37.05
C LEU A 149 13.41 23.38 -36.46
N ARG A 150 12.67 22.33 -36.08
CA ARG A 150 13.27 21.12 -35.48
C ARG A 150 13.94 20.20 -36.49
N THR A 151 13.48 20.21 -37.74
CA THR A 151 14.10 19.46 -38.84
C THR A 151 15.37 20.17 -39.31
N GLU A 152 15.34 21.51 -39.36
CA GLU A 152 16.48 22.33 -39.79
C GLU A 152 17.68 22.23 -38.83
N ASP A 153 17.48 22.56 -37.55
CA ASP A 153 18.55 22.46 -36.55
C ASP A 153 18.04 21.88 -35.21
N PRO A 154 18.10 20.55 -35.03
CA PRO A 154 17.66 19.90 -33.80
C PRO A 154 18.59 20.15 -32.59
N LEU A 155 19.80 20.70 -32.80
CA LEU A 155 20.73 21.04 -31.72
C LEU A 155 20.33 22.37 -31.10
N TYR A 156 20.11 23.40 -31.93
CA TYR A 156 19.67 24.71 -31.45
C TYR A 156 18.19 24.71 -31.07
N TRP A 157 17.30 24.17 -31.93
CA TRP A 157 15.86 24.09 -31.68
C TRP A 157 15.48 22.83 -30.89
N SER A 158 15.96 22.82 -29.64
CA SER A 158 15.60 21.78 -28.68
C SER A 158 14.12 21.83 -28.29
N ARG A 159 13.60 20.72 -27.77
CA ARG A 159 12.21 20.62 -27.27
C ARG A 159 11.88 21.68 -26.22
N VAL A 160 12.87 22.03 -25.39
CA VAL A 160 12.73 23.04 -24.34
C VAL A 160 12.53 24.42 -24.95
N ARG A 161 13.39 24.82 -25.90
CA ARG A 161 13.29 26.12 -26.56
C ARG A 161 12.03 26.29 -27.40
N LEU A 162 11.62 25.25 -28.11
CA LEU A 162 10.36 25.28 -28.88
C LEU A 162 9.14 25.38 -27.95
N ALA A 163 9.16 24.65 -26.83
CA ALA A 163 8.12 24.73 -25.80
C ALA A 163 8.01 26.15 -25.22
N GLU A 164 9.14 26.82 -24.96
CA GLU A 164 9.16 28.21 -24.49
C GLU A 164 8.66 29.19 -25.56
N LYS A 165 9.14 29.07 -26.80
CA LYS A 165 8.76 29.94 -27.93
C LYS A 165 7.25 29.90 -28.20
N PHE A 166 6.68 28.70 -28.24
CA PHE A 166 5.26 28.49 -28.54
C PHE A 166 4.37 28.34 -27.30
N LYS A 167 4.94 28.55 -26.10
CA LYS A 167 4.26 28.41 -24.79
C LYS A 167 3.47 27.10 -24.68
N CYS A 168 4.06 25.99 -25.10
CA CYS A 168 3.42 24.68 -25.12
C CYS A 168 4.24 23.63 -24.34
N SER A 169 3.70 22.43 -24.16
CA SER A 169 4.40 21.36 -23.43
C SER A 169 5.58 20.80 -24.25
N GLN A 170 6.72 20.55 -23.61
CA GLN A 170 7.85 19.84 -24.22
C GLN A 170 7.47 18.43 -24.73
N PHE A 171 6.43 17.83 -24.14
CA PHE A 171 5.87 16.57 -24.61
C PHE A 171 5.10 16.77 -25.93
N PHE A 172 4.32 17.84 -26.05
CA PHE A 172 3.60 18.17 -27.28
C PHE A 172 4.55 18.38 -28.46
N VAL A 173 5.65 19.11 -28.27
CA VAL A 173 6.69 19.26 -29.31
C VAL A 173 7.25 17.90 -29.77
N SER A 174 7.42 16.95 -28.83
CA SER A 174 7.88 15.59 -29.15
C SER A 174 6.87 14.78 -29.95
N LEU A 175 5.58 15.09 -29.80
CA LEU A 175 4.50 14.48 -30.57
C LEU A 175 4.46 15.04 -32.00
N CYS A 176 4.72 16.35 -32.16
CA CYS A 176 4.73 17.00 -33.46
C CYS A 176 5.89 16.54 -34.35
N VAL A 177 7.12 16.51 -33.82
CA VAL A 177 8.33 16.11 -34.56
C VAL A 177 9.37 15.40 -33.70
N THR A 178 9.87 14.29 -34.24
CA THR A 178 11.00 13.52 -33.73
C THR A 178 12.31 13.92 -34.41
N ALA A 179 13.44 13.84 -33.69
CA ALA A 179 14.77 14.07 -34.24
C ALA A 179 15.65 12.83 -34.00
N PRO A 180 15.68 11.87 -34.95
CA PRO A 180 16.26 10.54 -34.74
C PRO A 180 17.77 10.58 -34.51
N GLU A 181 18.51 11.37 -35.29
CA GLU A 181 19.97 11.51 -35.12
C GLU A 181 20.34 12.03 -33.73
N ARG A 182 19.57 13.01 -33.22
CA ARG A 182 19.78 13.53 -31.87
C ARG A 182 19.40 12.52 -30.78
N ALA A 183 18.41 11.66 -31.04
CA ALA A 183 18.01 10.58 -30.14
C ALA A 183 19.11 9.52 -30.02
N LYS A 184 19.65 9.05 -31.14
CA LYS A 184 20.81 8.12 -31.16
C LYS A 184 22.00 8.66 -30.38
N GLN A 185 22.35 9.94 -30.60
CA GLN A 185 23.43 10.60 -29.84
C GLN A 185 23.12 10.70 -28.34
N ALA A 186 21.86 10.88 -27.95
CA ALA A 186 21.47 10.91 -26.54
C ALA A 186 21.55 9.51 -25.90
N GLU A 187 21.13 8.48 -26.63
CA GLU A 187 21.24 7.07 -26.21
C GLU A 187 22.70 6.68 -26.02
N ALA A 188 23.57 6.95 -26.99
CA ALA A 188 25.01 6.69 -26.87
C ALA A 188 25.65 7.39 -25.65
N LYS A 189 25.24 8.63 -25.34
CA LYS A 189 25.68 9.34 -24.13
C LYS A 189 25.19 8.66 -22.85
N ILE A 190 23.95 8.20 -22.84
CA ILE A 190 23.37 7.47 -21.70
C ILE A 190 24.10 6.15 -21.50
N ASP A 191 24.42 5.43 -22.57
CA ASP A 191 25.11 4.14 -22.48
C ASP A 191 26.55 4.30 -22.00
N ALA A 192 27.30 5.29 -22.49
CA ALA A 192 28.60 5.65 -21.94
C ALA A 192 28.55 6.04 -20.44
N ILE A 193 27.42 6.60 -19.97
CA ILE A 193 27.21 6.86 -18.53
C ILE A 193 26.91 5.56 -17.77
N LYS A 194 26.16 4.62 -18.36
CA LYS A 194 25.85 3.32 -17.75
C LYS A 194 27.08 2.43 -17.65
N GLU A 195 27.96 2.44 -18.65
CA GLU A 195 29.24 1.70 -18.62
C GLU A 195 30.12 2.11 -17.43
N LYS A 196 30.05 3.38 -17.03
CA LYS A 196 30.77 3.91 -15.86
C LYS A 196 30.14 3.52 -14.52
N TRP A 197 29.00 2.81 -14.49
CA TRP A 197 28.38 2.40 -13.24
C TRP A 197 29.12 1.20 -12.64
N GLY A 198 29.54 1.34 -11.38
CA GLY A 198 30.02 0.20 -10.61
C GLY A 198 28.89 -0.78 -10.23
N ARG A 199 29.27 -2.02 -9.89
CA ARG A 199 28.37 -3.15 -9.57
C ARG A 199 27.15 -2.78 -8.73
N LYS A 200 27.36 -2.18 -7.54
CA LYS A 200 26.26 -1.83 -6.61
C LYS A 200 25.20 -0.92 -7.25
N LYS A 201 25.62 0.02 -8.11
CA LYS A 201 24.70 0.96 -8.76
C LYS A 201 23.90 0.27 -9.86
N SER A 202 24.53 -0.61 -10.64
CA SER A 202 23.87 -1.39 -11.68
C SER A 202 22.81 -2.32 -11.08
N GLU A 203 23.17 -3.12 -10.07
CA GLU A 203 22.24 -4.00 -9.33
C GLU A 203 21.04 -3.20 -8.75
N ALA A 204 21.30 -2.04 -8.15
CA ALA A 204 20.23 -1.19 -7.60
C ALA A 204 19.29 -0.61 -8.68
N ARG A 205 19.81 -0.35 -9.89
CA ARG A 205 19.02 0.16 -11.03
C ARG A 205 18.18 -0.94 -11.66
N GLU A 206 18.73 -2.14 -11.78
CA GLU A 206 18.00 -3.35 -12.19
C GLU A 206 16.86 -3.66 -11.21
N ALA A 207 17.14 -3.71 -9.90
CA ALA A 207 16.11 -3.94 -8.88
C ALA A 207 15.00 -2.86 -8.91
N ARG A 208 15.34 -1.60 -9.19
CA ARG A 208 14.33 -0.54 -9.42
C ARG A 208 13.49 -0.82 -10.66
N SER A 209 14.10 -1.29 -11.76
CA SER A 209 13.40 -1.67 -12.98
C SER A 209 12.41 -2.81 -12.72
N GLU A 210 12.85 -3.86 -12.02
CA GLU A 210 11.99 -5.00 -11.65
C GLU A 210 10.82 -4.58 -10.77
N ARG A 211 11.05 -3.74 -9.74
CA ARG A 211 9.94 -3.20 -8.93
C ARG A 211 8.93 -2.43 -9.77
N LYS A 212 9.40 -1.62 -10.73
CA LYS A 212 8.51 -0.86 -11.62
C LYS A 212 7.71 -1.77 -12.54
N LYS A 213 8.30 -2.87 -13.03
CA LYS A 213 7.58 -3.89 -13.83
C LYS A 213 6.49 -4.56 -13.00
N LEU A 214 6.77 -4.87 -11.73
CA LEU A 214 5.83 -5.54 -10.83
C LEU A 214 4.66 -4.65 -10.39
N TRP A 215 4.85 -3.33 -10.28
CA TRP A 215 3.81 -2.40 -9.78
C TRP A 215 2.45 -2.47 -10.50
N GLY A 216 2.42 -2.87 -11.77
CA GLY A 216 1.17 -2.95 -12.56
C GLY A 216 0.65 -4.37 -12.81
N ARG A 217 1.28 -5.40 -12.22
CA ARG A 217 0.93 -6.81 -12.50
C ARG A 217 -0.14 -7.36 -11.57
N ASP A 218 -0.12 -6.99 -10.30
CA ASP A 218 -1.00 -7.51 -9.24
C ASP A 218 -2.01 -6.46 -8.74
N ALA A 219 -2.34 -5.47 -9.59
CA ALA A 219 -3.32 -4.44 -9.30
C ALA A 219 -4.75 -4.86 -9.68
#